data_AF-A0A8T5FBA4-F1
#
_entry.id   AF-A0A8T5FBA4-F1
#
_cell.length_a   1.000
_cell.length_b   1.000
_cell.length_c   1.000
_cell.angle_alpha   90.00
_cell.angle_beta   90.00
_cell.angle_gamma   90.00
#
_symmetry.space_group_name_H-M   'P 1'
#
loop_
_entity.id
_entity.type
_entity.pdbx_description
1 polymer ?
#
loop_
_entity_poly.entity_id
_entity_poly.type
_entity_poly.pdbx_seq_one_letter_code
_entity_poly.pdbx_strand_id
1 'polypeptide(L)'
;MDKSRIISEIERRVNNFEKGDYAPWTVGISDTPKVRKDQHENDGKDIGRWKDWSLDSQKDGREIEDYFLGKGMRGDAGGGSAGYVFIF
;
A
#
# COMPACT_ATOMS: atom_id res chain seq x y z
N MET A 1 12.99 -4.63 -0.44
CA MET A 1 13.13 -4.29 0.99
C MET A 1 12.46 -5.40 1.78
N ASP A 2 13.03 -5.81 2.93
CA ASP A 2 12.46 -6.89 3.74
C ASP A 2 11.03 -6.57 4.21
N LYS A 3 10.16 -7.59 4.18
CA LYS A 3 8.75 -7.52 4.56
C LYS A 3 8.52 -6.85 5.92
N SER A 4 9.26 -7.24 6.95
CA SER A 4 9.07 -6.73 8.32
C SER A 4 9.34 -5.22 8.41
N ARG A 5 10.30 -4.75 7.63
CA ARG A 5 10.64 -3.33 7.54
C ARG A 5 9.55 -2.53 6.85
N ILE A 6 8.99 -3.04 5.75
CA ILE A 6 7.89 -2.38 5.05
C ILE A 6 6.65 -2.28 5.96
N ILE A 7 6.29 -3.36 6.66
CA ILE A 7 5.19 -3.35 7.63
C ILE A 7 5.42 -2.25 8.68
N SER A 8 6.62 -2.21 9.26
CA SER A 8 6.97 -1.21 10.29
C SER A 8 6.90 0.24 9.76
N GLU A 9 7.31 0.48 8.52
CA GLU A 9 7.23 1.80 7.89
C GLU A 9 5.79 2.23 7.60
N ILE A 10 4.93 1.31 7.15
CA ILE A 10 3.49 1.56 6.94
C ILE A 10 2.82 1.87 8.29
N GLU A 11 3.02 1.04 9.31
CA GLU A 11 2.43 1.26 10.64
C GLU A 11 2.87 2.60 11.24
N ARG A 12 4.15 2.96 11.13
CA ARG A 12 4.64 4.27 11.57
C ARG A 12 3.95 5.40 10.82
N ARG A 13 3.75 5.26 9.50
CA ARG A 13 3.07 6.27 8.68
C ARG A 13 1.61 6.44 9.08
N VAL A 14 0.85 5.35 9.19
CA VAL A 14 -0.56 5.38 9.64
C VAL A 14 -0.67 6.03 11.02
N ASN A 15 0.22 5.68 11.96
CA ASN A 15 0.24 6.29 13.28
C ASN A 15 0.53 7.80 13.24
N ASN A 16 1.44 8.25 12.38
CA ASN A 16 1.80 9.67 12.29
C ASN A 16 0.70 10.54 11.66
N PHE A 17 -0.07 10.01 10.72
CA PHE A 17 -1.09 10.77 9.99
C PHE A 17 -2.49 10.64 10.60
N GLU A 18 -2.85 9.47 11.10
CA GLU A 18 -4.22 9.14 11.52
C GLU A 18 -4.30 8.52 12.91
N LYS A 19 -3.26 8.68 13.75
CA LYS A 19 -3.20 8.15 15.12
C LYS A 19 -3.50 6.64 15.21
N GLY A 20 -3.19 5.90 14.15
CA GLY A 20 -3.39 4.46 14.08
C GLY A 20 -4.74 4.02 13.49
N ASP A 21 -5.54 4.94 12.95
CA ASP A 21 -6.74 4.56 12.18
C ASP A 21 -6.36 4.09 10.77
N TYR A 22 -6.63 2.82 10.48
CA TYR A 22 -6.36 2.16 9.20
C TYR A 22 -7.51 2.29 8.21
N ALA A 23 -8.74 2.56 8.66
CA ALA A 23 -9.93 2.66 7.82
C ALA A 23 -9.87 3.69 6.68
N PRO A 24 -9.21 4.86 6.81
CA PRO A 24 -9.12 5.81 5.72
C PRO A 24 -8.13 5.38 4.63
N TRP A 25 -7.18 4.47 4.94
CA TRP A 25 -6.12 4.08 4.03
C TRP A 25 -6.55 2.99 3.05
N THR A 26 -5.97 3.04 1.85
CA THR A 26 -6.04 1.97 0.87
C THR A 26 -4.66 1.32 0.73
N VAL A 27 -4.59 0.01 0.64
CA VAL A 27 -3.38 -0.77 0.33
C VAL A 27 -3.55 -1.50 -0.99
N GLY A 28 -2.46 -1.64 -1.74
CA GLY A 28 -2.42 -2.46 -2.94
C GLY A 28 -1.00 -2.84 -3.38
N ILE A 29 -0.91 -3.73 -4.34
CA ILE A 29 0.34 -4.18 -4.97
C ILE A 29 0.40 -3.82 -6.45
N SER A 30 1.60 -3.55 -6.98
CA SER A 30 1.81 -3.24 -8.40
C SER A 30 3.27 -3.42 -8.81
N ASP A 31 3.54 -3.70 -10.08
CA ASP A 31 4.88 -3.61 -10.67
C ASP A 31 5.23 -2.19 -11.14
N THR A 32 4.21 -1.37 -11.38
CA THR A 32 4.32 -0.03 -11.97
C THR A 32 3.65 1.00 -11.07
N PRO A 33 4.20 1.26 -9.86
CA PRO A 33 3.56 2.10 -8.84
C PRO A 33 3.26 3.51 -9.36
N LYS A 34 4.11 4.06 -10.24
CA LYS A 34 3.87 5.36 -10.88
C LYS A 34 2.63 5.35 -11.77
N VAL A 35 2.52 4.37 -12.67
CA VAL A 35 1.36 4.24 -13.57
C VAL A 35 0.08 4.03 -12.77
N ARG A 36 0.15 3.22 -11.70
CA ARG A 36 -0.99 2.99 -10.81
C ARG A 36 -1.39 4.25 -10.05
N LYS A 37 -0.42 5.03 -9.56
CA LYS A 37 -0.67 6.33 -8.93
C LYS A 37 -1.36 7.30 -9.89
N ASP A 38 -0.84 7.44 -11.11
CA ASP A 38 -1.39 8.33 -12.13
C ASP A 38 -2.83 7.90 -12.50
N GLN A 39 -3.12 6.59 -12.53
CA GLN A 39 -4.48 6.08 -12.73
C GLN A 39 -5.42 6.51 -11.58
N HIS A 40 -5.00 6.33 -10.33
CA HIS A 40 -5.83 6.74 -9.17
C HIS A 40 -6.07 8.25 -9.12
N GLU A 41 -5.07 9.05 -9.49
CA GLU A 41 -5.22 10.51 -9.63
C GLU A 41 -6.24 10.86 -10.72
N ASN A 42 -6.16 10.22 -11.90
CA ASN A 42 -7.11 10.41 -13.00
C ASN A 42 -8.53 9.95 -12.65
N ASP A 43 -8.68 8.92 -11.82
CA ASP A 43 -9.96 8.43 -11.30
C ASP A 43 -10.54 9.33 -10.19
N GLY A 44 -9.84 10.42 -9.82
CA GLY A 44 -10.28 11.39 -8.82
C GLY A 44 -10.11 10.93 -7.38
N LYS A 45 -9.26 9.92 -7.12
CA LYS A 45 -8.94 9.48 -5.75
C LYS A 45 -7.94 10.43 -5.11
N ASP A 46 -8.04 10.59 -3.78
CA ASP A 46 -7.05 11.35 -3.01
C ASP A 46 -5.75 10.56 -2.88
N ILE A 47 -4.75 10.92 -3.69
CA ILE A 47 -3.40 10.34 -3.66
C ILE A 47 -2.41 11.17 -2.83
N GLY A 48 -2.88 12.15 -2.05
CA GLY A 48 -2.02 13.09 -1.31
C GLY A 48 -1.08 12.42 -0.29
N ARG A 49 -1.43 11.20 0.14
CA ARG A 49 -0.65 10.39 1.08
C ARG A 49 0.02 9.19 0.45
N TRP A 50 0.03 9.12 -0.88
CA TRP A 50 0.62 8.02 -1.61
C TRP A 50 2.06 7.76 -1.18
N LYS A 51 2.35 6.50 -0.88
CA LYS A 51 3.70 6.00 -0.69
C LYS A 51 3.78 4.55 -1.16
N ASP A 52 4.84 4.24 -1.89
CA ASP A 52 5.16 2.90 -2.35
C ASP A 52 6.54 2.45 -1.86
N TRP A 53 6.71 1.13 -1.77
CA TRP A 53 7.91 0.43 -1.32
C TRP A 53 8.20 -0.75 -2.25
N SER A 54 9.47 -0.91 -2.63
CA SER A 54 9.90 -2.04 -3.44
C SER A 54 9.98 -3.34 -2.63
N LEU A 55 9.49 -4.41 -3.24
CA LEU A 55 9.44 -5.75 -2.69
C LEU A 55 10.59 -6.60 -3.23
N ASP A 56 11.06 -7.54 -2.42
CA ASP A 56 12.04 -8.54 -2.86
C ASP A 56 11.36 -9.80 -3.43
N SER A 57 10.05 -9.94 -3.19
CA SER A 57 9.24 -11.10 -3.58
C SER A 57 7.78 -10.73 -3.74
N GLN A 58 7.12 -11.30 -4.76
CA GLN A 58 5.68 -11.15 -4.94
C GLN A 58 4.87 -11.74 -3.79
N LYS A 59 5.39 -12.82 -3.18
CA LYS A 59 4.77 -13.46 -2.02
C LYS A 59 4.72 -12.49 -0.83
N ASP A 60 5.80 -11.78 -0.58
CA ASP A 60 5.85 -10.80 0.51
C ASP A 60 4.87 -9.65 0.26
N GLY A 61 4.71 -9.20 -0.99
CA GLY A 61 3.71 -8.19 -1.34
C GLY A 61 2.29 -8.58 -0.95
N ARG A 62 1.87 -9.81 -1.31
CA ARG A 62 0.54 -10.32 -0.96
C ARG A 62 0.37 -10.48 0.55
N GLU A 63 1.38 -10.99 1.24
CA GLU A 63 1.33 -11.14 2.70
C GLU A 63 1.25 -9.78 3.42
N ILE A 64 1.89 -8.74 2.89
CA ILE A 64 1.78 -7.36 3.41
C ILE A 64 0.38 -6.80 3.15
N GLU A 65 -0.15 -6.96 1.94
CA GLU A 65 -1.50 -6.52 1.59
C GLU A 65 -2.54 -7.18 2.50
N ASP A 66 -2.52 -8.51 2.62
CA ASP A 66 -3.41 -9.26 3.50
C ASP A 66 -3.30 -8.82 4.96
N TYR A 67 -2.08 -8.55 5.45
CA TYR A 67 -1.85 -8.05 6.81
C TYR A 67 -2.59 -6.73 7.06
N PHE A 68 -2.50 -5.77 6.12
CA PHE A 68 -3.12 -4.46 6.30
C PHE A 68 -4.62 -4.44 5.99
N LEU A 69 -5.10 -5.32 5.10
CA LEU A 69 -6.53 -5.59 4.95
C LEU A 69 -7.12 -6.11 6.28
N GLY A 70 -6.43 -7.05 6.93
CA GLY A 70 -6.83 -7.56 8.25
C GLY A 70 -6.83 -6.51 9.37
N LYS A 71 -6.05 -5.43 9.21
CA LYS A 71 -6.03 -4.27 10.13
C LYS A 71 -7.13 -3.25 9.85
N GLY A 72 -7.83 -3.37 8.73
CA GLY A 72 -8.94 -2.49 8.36
C GLY A 72 -8.65 -1.51 7.23
N MET A 73 -7.51 -1.60 6.54
CA MET A 73 -7.32 -0.86 5.29
C MET A 73 -8.25 -1.36 4.19
N ARG A 74 -8.55 -0.51 3.22
CA ARG A 74 -9.27 -0.88 2.00
C ARG A 74 -8.31 -1.53 1.02
N GLY A 75 -8.78 -2.52 0.26
CA GLY A 75 -8.01 -3.13 -0.81
C GLY A 75 -8.17 -2.40 -2.13
N ASP A 76 -7.08 -2.21 -2.85
CA ASP A 76 -7.13 -1.73 -4.23
C ASP A 76 -7.28 -2.90 -5.21
N ALA A 77 -8.44 -2.99 -5.86
CA ALA A 77 -8.70 -4.05 -6.84
C ALA A 77 -7.86 -3.79 -8.12
N GLY A 78 -6.83 -4.60 -8.30
CA GLY A 78 -5.92 -4.52 -9.44
C GLY A 78 -4.73 -5.44 -9.27
N GLY A 79 -5.01 -6.74 -9.14
CA GLY A 79 -4.01 -7.78 -8.90
C GLY A 79 -3.01 -7.89 -10.05
N GLY A 80 -2.02 -7.02 -10.04
CA GLY A 80 -0.81 -7.14 -10.84
C GLY A 80 0.21 -8.02 -10.13
N SER A 81 1.30 -8.31 -10.84
CA SER A 81 2.53 -8.76 -10.22
C SER A 81 3.02 -7.74 -9.17
N ALA A 82 3.67 -8.24 -8.13
CA ALA A 82 3.98 -7.52 -6.89
C ALA A 82 5.47 -7.17 -6.78
N GLY A 83 5.95 -6.25 -7.61
CA GLY A 83 7.25 -5.58 -7.43
C GLY A 83 7.22 -4.50 -6.35
N TYR A 84 6.04 -3.96 -6.04
CA TYR A 84 5.83 -2.92 -5.05
C TYR A 84 4.54 -3.14 -4.26
N VAL A 85 4.53 -2.62 -3.04
CA VAL A 85 3.32 -2.36 -2.26
C VAL A 85 3.16 -0.86 -2.11
N PHE A 86 1.93 -0.36 -2.14
CA PHE A 86 1.62 1.05 -1.95
C PHE A 86 0.46 1.24 -0.98
N ILE A 87 0.44 2.42 -0.36
CA ILE A 87 -0.73 2.91 0.37
C ILE A 87 -1.04 4.35 -0.02
N PHE A 88 -2.29 4.76 0.11
CA PHE A 88 -2.71 6.16 0.00
C PHE A 88 -3.95 6.45 0.85
#